data_AF-F2SE68-F1
#
_entry.id   AF-F2SE68-F1
#
_cell.length_a   1.000
_cell.length_b   1.000
_cell.length_c   1.000
_cell.angle_alpha   90.00
_cell.angle_beta   90.00
_cell.angle_gamma   90.00
#
_symmetry.space_group_name_H-M   'P 1'
#
loop_
_entity.id
_entity.type
_entity.pdbx_description
1 polymer ?
#
loop_
_entity_poly.entity_id
_entity_poly.type
_entity_poly.pdbx_seq_one_letter_code
_entity_poly.pdbx_strand_id
1 'polypeptide(L)'
;MRSPTIEEEAFYRLRNYPNQIENNLHSSLVTIPRKIAHLLRTRPGYISSAIEAFYLRDPISLRPLQGKDPSNLVFEPTDFVTVSVKFTKVGFAQLKSQDFPPPAKWKGRVPATKNSKDSERADMGMKLACGFEMLLSDPQNRDKQYVREMKLILEDVDTGEEALPTDTEIKTWDMVNDDESWLDISFEDLESELKGRGSGEKAKRIGDFGDKAAQENLQRIVSKFEEFLNDDTAGYDGAGLINELGSDDSDGDTDEEFSSDGEDKEASFDDEEFSRMMKEMMGMPTASNKGSSFRPKRIQDLDGGSSDGNDDSGEIEDMSKKMEAELRQAGFFDQFKSKKAAKGKTPIRGNGVGSVHQEESDDEYDLDENEVDINLARNLLESLGSQGGSSGPGSNMLGMMGMKIPKGDRK
;
A
#
# COMPACT_ATOMS: atom_id res chain seq x y z
N MET A 1 -25.40 -21.16 18.02
CA MET A 1 -25.59 -20.16 19.09
C MET A 1 -24.66 -18.98 18.79
N ARG A 2 -25.09 -17.73 18.98
CA ARG A 2 -24.21 -16.56 18.72
C ARG A 2 -23.14 -16.51 19.81
N SER A 3 -21.87 -16.36 19.44
CA SER A 3 -20.81 -16.26 20.44
C SER A 3 -20.95 -14.95 21.22
N PRO A 4 -20.94 -14.99 22.57
CA PRO A 4 -21.15 -13.81 23.40
C PRO A 4 -20.03 -12.78 23.20
N THR A 5 -18.83 -13.23 22.86
CA THR A 5 -17.67 -12.38 22.56
C THR A 5 -17.86 -11.51 21.32
N ILE A 6 -18.43 -12.07 20.24
CA ILE A 6 -18.72 -11.32 19.01
C ILE A 6 -19.85 -10.31 19.26
N GLU A 7 -20.86 -10.68 20.04
CA GLU A 7 -21.97 -9.81 20.38
C GLU A 7 -21.52 -8.60 21.23
N GLU A 8 -20.69 -8.82 22.26
CA GLU A 8 -20.13 -7.76 23.08
C GLU A 8 -19.26 -6.78 22.27
N GLU A 9 -18.41 -7.29 21.38
CA GLU A 9 -17.58 -6.47 20.50
C GLU A 9 -18.44 -5.67 19.49
N ALA A 10 -19.50 -6.27 18.96
CA ALA A 10 -20.42 -5.57 18.06
C ALA A 10 -21.11 -4.39 18.77
N PHE A 11 -21.63 -4.59 20.00
CA PHE A 11 -22.24 -3.51 20.77
C PHE A 11 -21.23 -2.44 21.19
N TYR A 12 -20.00 -2.83 21.52
CA TYR A 12 -18.94 -1.87 21.81
C TYR A 12 -18.65 -0.95 20.63
N ARG A 13 -18.59 -1.48 19.40
CA ARG A 13 -18.38 -0.67 18.18
C ARG A 13 -19.56 0.26 17.90
N LEU A 14 -20.78 -0.17 18.22
CA LEU A 14 -22.00 0.61 17.98
C LEU A 14 -22.28 1.67 19.05
N ARG A 15 -21.61 1.63 20.22
CA ARG A 15 -21.92 2.47 21.39
C ARG A 15 -21.92 3.98 21.15
N ASN A 16 -21.14 4.46 20.17
CA ASN A 16 -20.98 5.88 19.87
C ASN A 16 -21.88 6.38 18.73
N TYR A 17 -22.64 5.48 18.09
CA TYR A 17 -23.59 5.83 17.05
C TYR A 17 -24.91 6.30 17.68
N PRO A 18 -25.60 7.31 17.09
CA PRO A 18 -25.34 7.92 15.79
C PRO A 18 -24.36 9.10 15.79
N ASN A 19 -23.93 9.62 16.94
CA ASN A 19 -23.10 10.84 17.02
C ASN A 19 -21.78 10.72 16.24
N GLN A 20 -21.20 9.51 16.20
CA GLN A 20 -19.97 9.26 15.45
C GLN A 20 -20.11 9.42 13.93
N ILE A 21 -21.33 9.39 13.39
CA ILE A 21 -21.58 9.61 11.96
C ILE A 21 -21.16 11.02 11.56
N GLU A 22 -21.53 12.04 12.34
CA GLU A 22 -21.19 13.43 12.04
C GLU A 22 -19.68 13.66 12.12
N ASN A 23 -19.02 13.04 13.10
CA ASN A 23 -17.56 13.12 13.27
C ASN A 23 -16.78 12.43 12.12
N ASN A 24 -17.40 11.48 11.42
CA ASN A 24 -16.78 10.77 10.29
C ASN A 24 -17.05 11.45 8.94
N LEU A 25 -17.83 12.53 8.93
CA LEU A 25 -18.09 13.33 7.74
C LEU A 25 -17.18 14.56 7.73
N HIS A 26 -16.91 15.06 6.54
CA HIS A 26 -16.12 16.26 6.31
C HIS A 26 -16.74 17.04 5.16
N SER A 27 -16.97 18.33 5.36
CA SER A 27 -17.54 19.23 4.36
C SER A 27 -16.43 20.12 3.82
N SER A 28 -16.29 20.20 2.50
CA SER A 28 -15.30 21.06 1.87
C SER A 28 -15.93 21.81 0.70
N LEU A 29 -15.45 23.02 0.46
CA LEU A 29 -15.86 23.81 -0.70
C LEU A 29 -15.17 23.28 -1.94
N VAL A 30 -15.93 22.96 -2.98
CA VAL A 30 -15.38 22.40 -4.22
C VAL A 30 -15.98 23.11 -5.42
N THR A 31 -15.15 23.36 -6.43
CA THR A 31 -15.57 24.02 -7.68
C THR A 31 -15.84 22.98 -8.76
N ILE A 32 -17.10 22.72 -9.06
CA ILE A 32 -17.56 21.64 -9.94
C ILE A 32 -18.50 22.15 -11.05
N PRO A 33 -18.65 21.42 -12.16
CA PRO A 33 -19.68 21.71 -13.16
C PRO A 33 -21.09 21.72 -12.54
N ARG A 34 -21.96 22.62 -13.00
CA ARG A 34 -23.33 22.80 -12.46
C ARG A 34 -24.17 21.53 -12.45
N LYS A 35 -24.04 20.67 -13.47
CA LYS A 35 -24.73 19.37 -13.54
C LYS A 35 -24.40 18.47 -12.33
N ILE A 36 -23.14 18.45 -11.89
CA ILE A 36 -22.71 17.66 -10.74
C ILE A 36 -23.23 18.28 -9.44
N ALA A 37 -23.22 19.62 -9.34
CA ALA A 37 -23.80 20.31 -8.19
C ALA A 37 -25.29 20.00 -8.01
N HIS A 38 -26.04 19.92 -9.12
CA HIS A 38 -27.44 19.49 -9.11
C HIS A 38 -27.61 18.05 -8.62
N LEU A 39 -26.84 17.10 -9.16
CA LEU A 39 -26.88 15.70 -8.72
C LEU A 39 -26.61 15.54 -7.22
N LEU A 40 -25.58 16.22 -6.72
CA LEU A 40 -25.21 16.19 -5.30
C LEU A 40 -26.26 16.87 -4.41
N ARG A 41 -26.97 17.87 -4.92
CA ARG A 41 -28.07 18.54 -4.20
C ARG A 41 -29.29 17.65 -4.06
N THR A 42 -29.60 16.87 -5.10
CA THR A 42 -30.68 15.89 -5.09
C THR A 42 -30.36 14.74 -4.14
N ARG A 43 -29.14 14.19 -4.24
CA ARG A 43 -28.70 13.10 -3.36
C ARG A 43 -27.18 13.17 -3.10
N PRO A 44 -26.78 13.59 -1.89
CA PRO A 44 -25.35 13.68 -1.52
C PRO A 44 -24.61 12.35 -1.58
N GLY A 45 -25.32 11.22 -1.43
CA GLY A 45 -24.72 9.88 -1.40
C GLY A 45 -24.03 9.44 -2.70
N TYR A 46 -24.28 10.08 -3.83
CA TYR A 46 -23.59 9.77 -5.10
C TYR A 46 -22.09 10.04 -5.04
N ILE A 47 -21.67 10.91 -4.12
CA ILE A 47 -20.27 11.28 -3.95
C ILE A 47 -19.35 10.09 -3.65
N SER A 48 -19.80 9.16 -2.81
CA SER A 48 -18.97 8.03 -2.38
C SER A 48 -18.64 7.12 -3.56
N SER A 49 -19.64 6.81 -4.39
CA SER A 49 -19.46 5.99 -5.59
C SER A 49 -18.58 6.67 -6.64
N ALA A 50 -18.69 8.00 -6.80
CA ALA A 50 -17.86 8.76 -7.73
C ALA A 50 -16.39 8.79 -7.28
N ILE A 51 -16.14 8.96 -5.97
CA ILE A 51 -14.79 8.93 -5.40
C ILE A 51 -14.18 7.53 -5.52
N GLU A 52 -14.96 6.48 -5.24
CA GLU A 52 -14.52 5.10 -5.39
C GLU A 52 -14.10 4.80 -6.84
N ALA A 53 -14.93 5.18 -7.82
CA ALA A 53 -14.62 5.02 -9.24
C ALA A 53 -13.34 5.77 -9.66
N PHE A 54 -13.11 6.96 -9.10
CA PHE A 54 -11.88 7.71 -9.32
C PHE A 54 -10.66 7.05 -8.65
N TYR A 55 -10.81 6.62 -7.40
CA TYR A 55 -9.74 6.07 -6.59
C TYR A 55 -9.25 4.72 -7.13
N LEU A 56 -10.19 3.87 -7.54
CA LEU A 56 -9.96 2.54 -8.13
C LEU A 56 -9.90 2.56 -9.66
N ARG A 57 -9.68 3.72 -10.26
CA ARG A 57 -9.66 3.88 -11.72
C ARG A 57 -8.72 2.90 -12.40
N ASP A 58 -9.14 2.39 -13.54
CA ASP A 58 -8.38 1.50 -14.40
C ASP A 58 -8.20 2.12 -15.80
N PRO A 59 -7.36 1.54 -16.67
CA PRO A 59 -7.16 2.07 -18.02
C PRO A 59 -8.44 2.14 -18.86
N ILE A 60 -9.47 1.34 -18.54
CA ILE A 60 -10.75 1.35 -19.24
C ILE A 60 -11.61 2.53 -18.77
N SER A 61 -11.75 2.74 -17.46
CA SER A 61 -12.50 3.86 -16.90
C SER A 61 -11.90 5.20 -17.27
N LEU A 62 -10.59 5.27 -17.54
CA LEU A 62 -9.90 6.48 -18.01
C LEU A 62 -10.18 6.84 -19.48
N ARG A 63 -10.67 5.92 -20.33
CA ARG A 63 -10.90 6.15 -21.77
C ARG A 63 -11.79 7.37 -22.08
N PRO A 64 -12.90 7.64 -21.37
CA PRO A 64 -13.74 8.81 -21.61
C PRO A 64 -12.99 10.13 -21.43
N LEU A 65 -11.95 10.15 -20.61
CA LEU A 65 -11.13 11.34 -20.36
C LEU A 65 -9.98 11.49 -21.35
N GLN A 66 -9.73 10.49 -22.20
CA GLN A 66 -8.71 10.53 -23.24
C GLN A 66 -9.19 11.31 -24.47
N GLY A 67 -8.25 11.95 -25.17
CA GLY A 67 -8.53 12.79 -26.34
C GLY A 67 -8.63 14.28 -26.00
N LYS A 68 -8.89 15.09 -27.03
CA LYS A 68 -8.90 16.56 -26.93
C LYS A 68 -10.31 17.15 -26.92
N ASP A 69 -11.28 16.42 -27.46
CA ASP A 69 -12.64 16.94 -27.62
C ASP A 69 -13.46 16.78 -26.32
N PRO A 70 -13.90 17.90 -25.73
CA PRO A 70 -14.62 17.92 -24.46
C PRO A 70 -16.10 17.51 -24.59
N SER A 71 -16.68 17.63 -25.79
CA SER A 71 -18.12 17.55 -26.05
C SER A 71 -18.68 16.14 -25.92
N ASN A 72 -17.80 15.16 -25.74
CA ASN A 72 -18.16 13.79 -25.51
C ASN A 72 -18.26 13.46 -24.00
N LEU A 73 -17.98 14.44 -23.13
CA LEU A 73 -18.12 14.27 -21.69
C LEU A 73 -19.56 14.58 -21.29
N VAL A 74 -20.12 13.76 -20.41
CA VAL A 74 -21.41 14.04 -19.77
C VAL A 74 -21.30 15.29 -18.91
N PHE A 75 -20.17 15.42 -18.21
CA PHE A 75 -19.84 16.57 -17.39
C PHE A 75 -18.76 17.41 -18.08
N GLU A 76 -19.18 18.21 -19.05
CA GLU A 76 -18.27 19.14 -19.70
C GLU A 76 -17.61 20.09 -18.67
N PRO A 77 -16.31 20.39 -18.83
CA PRO A 77 -15.59 21.32 -17.96
C PRO A 77 -15.94 22.78 -18.31
N THR A 78 -17.20 23.11 -18.15
CA THR A 78 -17.81 24.42 -18.38
C THR A 78 -18.75 24.74 -17.22
N ASP A 79 -19.11 26.03 -17.07
CA ASP A 79 -20.10 26.49 -16.08
C ASP A 79 -19.85 25.96 -14.65
N PHE A 80 -18.70 26.37 -14.11
CA PHE A 80 -18.26 25.98 -12.77
C PHE A 80 -18.98 26.77 -11.68
N VAL A 81 -19.45 26.05 -10.67
CA VAL A 81 -20.06 26.60 -9.46
C VAL A 81 -19.30 26.10 -8.24
N THR A 82 -19.15 26.95 -7.23
CA THR A 82 -18.50 26.57 -5.96
C THR A 82 -19.57 26.26 -4.94
N VAL A 83 -19.58 25.03 -4.44
CA VAL A 83 -20.60 24.52 -3.51
C VAL A 83 -19.92 23.79 -2.35
N SER A 84 -20.59 23.76 -1.19
CA SER A 84 -20.19 22.87 -0.10
C SER A 84 -20.63 21.45 -0.42
N VAL A 85 -19.67 20.53 -0.36
CA VAL A 85 -19.90 19.12 -0.62
C VAL A 85 -19.54 18.34 0.63
N LYS A 86 -20.41 17.41 1.04
CA LYS A 86 -20.20 16.56 2.22
C LYS A 86 -19.62 15.22 1.81
N PHE A 87 -18.47 14.89 2.36
CA PHE A 87 -17.69 13.68 2.13
C PHE A 87 -17.69 12.80 3.39
N THR A 88 -17.39 11.52 3.24
CA THR A 88 -16.77 10.78 4.35
C THR A 88 -15.32 11.25 4.49
N LYS A 89 -14.78 11.31 5.70
CA LYS A 89 -13.36 11.66 5.92
C LYS A 89 -12.44 10.82 5.01
N VAL A 90 -12.66 9.50 4.99
CA VAL A 90 -11.88 8.59 4.12
C VAL A 90 -12.02 8.96 2.64
N GLY A 91 -13.23 9.22 2.13
CA GLY A 91 -13.43 9.60 0.74
C GLY A 91 -12.76 10.93 0.37
N PHE A 92 -12.80 11.90 1.29
CA PHE A 92 -12.07 13.16 1.10
C PHE A 92 -10.56 12.94 1.04
N ALA A 93 -10.01 12.13 1.95
CA ALA A 93 -8.59 11.79 1.96
C ALA A 93 -8.17 11.06 0.67
N GLN A 94 -8.96 10.09 0.22
CA GLN A 94 -8.74 9.34 -1.02
C GLN A 94 -8.69 10.25 -2.25
N LEU A 95 -9.58 11.24 -2.32
CA LEU A 95 -9.64 12.19 -3.43
C LEU A 95 -8.48 13.20 -3.38
N LYS A 96 -8.17 13.73 -2.19
CA LYS A 96 -7.14 14.76 -2.01
C LYS A 96 -5.72 14.23 -2.18
N SER A 97 -5.43 13.04 -1.62
CA SER A 97 -4.08 12.46 -1.58
C SER A 97 -3.57 11.95 -2.93
N GLN A 98 -4.45 11.77 -3.91
CA GLN A 98 -4.03 11.29 -5.23
C GLN A 98 -3.59 12.44 -6.12
N ASP A 99 -2.34 12.35 -6.59
CA ASP A 99 -1.83 13.20 -7.66
C ASP A 99 -2.49 12.80 -8.98
N PHE A 100 -3.24 13.72 -9.57
CA PHE A 100 -3.94 13.50 -10.83
C PHE A 100 -3.81 14.73 -11.72
N PRO A 101 -2.92 14.71 -12.73
CA PRO A 101 -2.73 15.85 -13.60
C PRO A 101 -4.00 16.06 -14.45
N PRO A 102 -4.35 17.31 -14.78
CA PRO A 102 -5.52 17.59 -15.60
C PRO A 102 -5.51 16.82 -16.93
N PRO A 103 -6.54 16.01 -17.21
CA PRO A 103 -6.69 15.33 -18.49
C PRO A 103 -6.70 16.32 -19.66
N ALA A 104 -6.38 15.86 -20.86
CA ALA A 104 -6.27 16.73 -22.03
C ALA A 104 -7.57 17.53 -22.32
N LYS A 105 -8.75 16.96 -22.01
CA LYS A 105 -10.04 17.64 -22.12
C LYS A 105 -10.24 18.77 -21.09
N TRP A 106 -9.57 18.71 -19.95
CA TRP A 106 -9.65 19.67 -18.85
C TRP A 106 -8.55 20.75 -18.91
N LYS A 107 -7.47 20.49 -19.65
CA LYS A 107 -6.34 21.39 -19.76
C LYS A 107 -6.75 22.77 -20.30
N GLY A 108 -6.44 23.82 -19.54
CA GLY A 108 -6.78 25.21 -19.87
C GLY A 108 -8.25 25.60 -19.65
N ARG A 109 -9.06 24.72 -19.05
CA ARG A 109 -10.48 24.96 -18.74
C ARG A 109 -10.81 24.97 -17.26
N VAL A 110 -9.93 24.37 -16.46
CA VAL A 110 -9.97 24.55 -15.00
C VAL A 110 -9.90 26.06 -14.72
N PRO A 111 -10.79 26.61 -13.87
CA PRO A 111 -10.80 28.03 -13.55
C PRO A 111 -9.41 28.51 -13.14
N ALA A 112 -8.90 29.55 -13.80
CA ALA A 112 -7.61 30.14 -13.45
C ALA A 112 -7.77 30.89 -12.11
N THR A 113 -7.19 30.35 -11.06
CA THR A 113 -7.34 30.88 -9.71
C THR A 113 -6.12 31.70 -9.29
N LYS A 114 -6.38 32.80 -8.57
CA LYS A 114 -5.33 33.70 -8.06
C LYS A 114 -4.77 33.26 -6.72
N ASN A 115 -5.53 32.44 -5.98
CA ASN A 115 -5.23 32.02 -4.61
C ASN A 115 -4.94 30.51 -4.56
N SER A 116 -4.05 30.07 -3.68
CA SER A 116 -3.74 28.63 -3.45
C SER A 116 -5.00 27.82 -3.16
N LYS A 117 -5.82 28.31 -2.21
CA LYS A 117 -7.06 27.64 -1.80
C LYS A 117 -8.03 27.45 -2.95
N ASP A 118 -8.20 28.45 -3.81
CA ASP A 118 -9.11 28.34 -4.94
C ASP A 118 -8.59 27.33 -5.99
N SER A 119 -7.26 27.23 -6.14
CA SER A 119 -6.64 26.19 -6.97
C SER A 119 -6.89 24.78 -6.41
N GLU A 120 -6.80 24.61 -5.09
CA GLU A 120 -7.08 23.34 -4.41
C GLU A 120 -8.56 22.93 -4.59
N ARG A 121 -9.49 23.89 -4.48
CA ARG A 121 -10.94 23.65 -4.72
C ARG A 121 -11.22 23.23 -6.16
N ALA A 122 -10.53 23.84 -7.11
CA ALA A 122 -10.66 23.51 -8.53
C ALA A 122 -10.03 22.16 -8.88
N ASP A 123 -8.89 21.82 -8.27
CA ASP A 123 -8.26 20.51 -8.43
C ASP A 123 -9.14 19.39 -7.87
N MET A 124 -9.64 19.56 -6.64
CA MET A 124 -10.61 18.65 -6.03
C MET A 124 -11.85 18.47 -6.90
N GLY A 125 -12.38 19.56 -7.45
CA GLY A 125 -13.56 19.53 -8.31
C GLY A 125 -13.34 18.86 -9.66
N MET A 126 -12.15 19.05 -10.25
CA MET A 126 -11.74 18.32 -11.45
C MET A 126 -11.66 16.82 -11.19
N LYS A 127 -11.00 16.40 -10.10
CA LYS A 127 -10.89 14.98 -9.73
C LYS A 127 -12.28 14.36 -9.51
N LEU A 128 -13.15 15.07 -8.78
CA LEU A 128 -14.52 14.63 -8.53
C LEU A 128 -15.31 14.50 -9.83
N ALA A 129 -15.24 15.50 -10.71
CA ALA A 129 -15.93 15.46 -12.01
C ALA A 129 -15.43 14.33 -12.91
N CYS A 130 -14.12 14.07 -12.91
CA CYS A 130 -13.54 12.92 -13.58
C CYS A 130 -14.07 11.60 -12.98
N GLY A 131 -14.19 11.49 -11.66
CA GLY A 131 -14.78 10.32 -11.01
C GLY A 131 -16.23 10.06 -11.40
N PHE A 132 -17.05 11.12 -11.47
CA PHE A 132 -18.41 11.04 -11.97
C PHE A 132 -18.48 10.58 -13.43
N GLU A 133 -17.61 11.10 -14.28
CA GLU A 133 -17.52 10.69 -15.69
C GLU A 133 -17.13 9.21 -15.82
N MET A 134 -16.12 8.77 -15.07
CA MET A 134 -15.67 7.37 -15.03
C MET A 134 -16.82 6.47 -14.57
N LEU A 135 -17.53 6.85 -13.51
CA LEU A 135 -18.62 6.07 -12.93
C LEU A 135 -19.76 5.85 -13.93
N LEU A 136 -20.18 6.90 -14.65
CA LEU A 136 -21.31 6.80 -15.60
C LEU A 136 -20.95 6.11 -16.91
N SER A 137 -19.67 6.18 -17.30
CA SER A 137 -19.15 5.61 -18.55
C SER A 137 -18.77 4.14 -18.42
N ASP A 138 -18.41 3.69 -17.22
CA ASP A 138 -18.00 2.32 -16.96
C ASP A 138 -19.17 1.32 -17.16
N PRO A 139 -19.04 0.36 -18.09
CA PRO A 139 -20.05 -0.68 -18.31
C PRO A 139 -20.38 -1.50 -17.06
N GLN A 140 -19.41 -1.71 -16.15
CA GLN A 140 -19.62 -2.51 -14.94
C GLN A 140 -20.60 -1.86 -13.95
N ASN A 141 -20.72 -0.53 -13.99
CA ASN A 141 -21.57 0.21 -13.09
C ASN A 141 -22.98 0.46 -13.66
N ARG A 142 -23.25 0.07 -14.92
CA ARG A 142 -24.48 0.39 -15.64
C ARG A 142 -25.75 -0.08 -14.92
N ASP A 143 -25.72 -1.26 -14.32
CA ASP A 143 -26.90 -1.88 -13.70
C ASP A 143 -27.13 -1.43 -12.25
N LYS A 144 -26.15 -0.76 -11.64
CA LYS A 144 -26.23 -0.26 -10.28
C LYS A 144 -27.33 0.80 -10.18
N GLN A 145 -28.16 0.72 -9.13
CA GLN A 145 -29.32 1.58 -8.96
C GLN A 145 -28.97 3.08 -9.02
N TYR A 146 -27.93 3.50 -8.30
CA TYR A 146 -27.53 4.90 -8.25
C TYR A 146 -27.05 5.45 -9.60
N VAL A 147 -26.44 4.62 -10.47
CA VAL A 147 -26.04 5.05 -11.82
C VAL A 147 -27.26 5.25 -12.71
N ARG A 148 -28.26 4.37 -12.60
CA ARG A 148 -29.53 4.51 -13.33
C ARG A 148 -30.30 5.75 -12.90
N GLU A 149 -30.37 6.00 -11.59
CA GLU A 149 -30.98 7.23 -11.04
C GLU A 149 -30.28 8.48 -11.59
N MET A 150 -28.94 8.53 -11.54
CA MET A 150 -28.19 9.68 -12.05
C MET A 150 -28.41 9.88 -13.56
N LYS A 151 -28.44 8.81 -14.35
CA LYS A 151 -28.69 8.90 -15.81
C LYS A 151 -30.09 9.43 -16.10
N LEU A 152 -31.09 9.02 -15.34
CA LEU A 152 -32.46 9.52 -15.49
C LEU A 152 -32.54 11.01 -15.15
N ILE A 153 -31.94 11.44 -14.04
CA ILE A 153 -31.88 12.88 -13.68
C ILE A 153 -31.16 13.69 -14.77
N LEU A 154 -30.08 13.16 -15.34
CA LEU A 154 -29.36 13.85 -16.41
C LEU A 154 -30.15 13.91 -17.72
N GLU A 155 -30.92 12.86 -18.04
CA GLU A 155 -31.83 12.83 -19.18
C GLU A 155 -32.94 13.88 -19.02
N ASP A 156 -33.54 13.98 -17.83
CA ASP A 156 -34.56 14.98 -17.51
C ASP A 156 -34.02 16.42 -17.62
N VAL A 157 -32.75 16.63 -17.26
CA VAL A 157 -32.06 17.91 -17.46
C VAL A 157 -31.81 18.20 -18.95
N ASP A 158 -31.42 17.18 -19.73
CA ASP A 158 -31.11 17.34 -21.16
C ASP A 158 -32.39 17.52 -22.00
N THR A 159 -33.53 16.93 -21.60
CA THR A 159 -34.85 17.17 -22.21
C THR A 159 -35.48 18.50 -21.77
N GLY A 160 -34.96 19.09 -20.70
CA GLY A 160 -35.44 20.35 -20.12
C GLY A 160 -36.68 20.20 -19.24
N GLU A 161 -37.01 18.97 -18.82
CA GLU A 161 -38.05 18.71 -17.81
C GLU A 161 -37.58 19.16 -16.41
N GLU A 162 -36.29 19.03 -16.12
CA GLU A 162 -35.68 19.52 -14.89
C GLU A 162 -34.72 20.70 -15.15
N ALA A 163 -34.85 21.77 -14.37
CA ALA A 163 -34.01 22.96 -14.51
C ALA A 163 -32.77 22.88 -13.61
N LEU A 164 -31.61 23.22 -14.17
CA LEU A 164 -30.38 23.38 -13.39
C LEU A 164 -30.48 24.57 -12.42
N PRO A 165 -29.90 24.47 -11.21
CA PRO A 165 -29.98 25.52 -10.20
C PRO A 165 -29.27 26.79 -10.68
N THR A 166 -29.90 27.95 -10.49
CA THR A 166 -29.34 29.26 -10.86
C THR A 166 -28.30 29.77 -9.87
N ASP A 167 -27.45 30.71 -10.28
CA ASP A 167 -26.42 31.30 -9.40
C ASP A 167 -26.99 31.97 -8.16
N THR A 168 -28.20 32.52 -8.27
CA THR A 168 -28.92 33.11 -7.14
C THR A 168 -29.38 32.06 -6.15
N GLU A 169 -29.82 30.91 -6.62
CA GLU A 169 -30.22 29.79 -5.75
C GLU A 169 -29.00 29.18 -5.07
N ILE A 170 -27.90 28.97 -5.80
CA ILE A 170 -26.68 28.36 -5.24
C ILE A 170 -26.10 29.23 -4.11
N LYS A 171 -26.21 30.55 -4.21
CA LYS A 171 -25.79 31.47 -3.13
C LYS A 171 -26.61 31.32 -1.84
N THR A 172 -27.82 30.77 -1.90
CA THR A 172 -28.65 30.51 -0.71
C THR A 172 -28.27 29.21 -0.01
N TRP A 173 -27.42 28.38 -0.62
CA TRP A 173 -27.01 27.10 -0.07
C TRP A 173 -26.00 27.30 1.05
N ASP A 174 -26.02 26.37 2.01
CA ASP A 174 -25.09 26.40 3.14
C ASP A 174 -23.66 26.14 2.67
N MET A 175 -22.74 27.02 3.04
CA MET A 175 -21.34 27.00 2.63
C MET A 175 -20.45 26.64 3.82
N VAL A 176 -20.46 25.37 4.19
CA VAL A 176 -19.61 24.81 5.25
C VAL A 176 -18.26 24.39 4.67
N ASN A 177 -17.18 24.75 5.38
CA ASN A 177 -15.82 24.29 5.08
C ASN A 177 -15.15 23.88 6.37
N ASP A 178 -15.03 22.58 6.59
CA ASP A 178 -14.44 21.99 7.78
C ASP A 178 -12.91 22.09 7.75
N ASP A 179 -12.32 21.93 8.93
CA ASP A 179 -10.87 21.92 9.08
C ASP A 179 -10.27 20.59 8.58
N GLU A 180 -9.08 20.67 8.01
CA GLU A 180 -8.39 19.55 7.37
C GLU A 180 -7.19 19.05 8.19
N SER A 181 -6.96 19.61 9.38
CA SER A 181 -5.85 19.23 10.27
C SER A 181 -5.83 17.75 10.66
N TRP A 182 -6.98 17.07 10.61
CA TRP A 182 -7.08 15.63 10.89
C TRP A 182 -6.35 14.76 9.84
N LEU A 183 -5.97 15.31 8.68
CA LEU A 183 -5.14 14.63 7.68
C LEU A 183 -3.64 14.67 8.02
N ASP A 184 -3.22 15.63 8.84
CA ASP A 184 -1.80 15.85 9.17
C ASP A 184 -1.39 14.90 10.30
N ILE A 185 -1.09 13.66 9.93
CA ILE A 185 -0.62 12.63 10.87
C ILE A 185 0.90 12.50 10.77
N SER A 186 1.62 12.75 11.86
CA SER A 186 3.04 12.43 11.95
C SER A 186 3.26 10.98 12.42
N PHE A 187 4.35 10.36 11.95
CA PHE A 187 4.70 9.00 12.35
C PHE A 187 5.09 8.95 13.83
N GLU A 188 5.74 10.00 14.32
CA GLU A 188 6.11 10.15 15.71
C GLU A 188 4.89 10.20 16.64
N ASP A 189 3.82 10.88 16.22
CA ASP A 189 2.58 10.95 16.99
C ASP A 189 1.90 9.57 17.07
N LEU A 190 1.81 8.86 15.94
CA LEU A 190 1.28 7.49 15.89
C LEU A 190 2.09 6.52 16.77
N GLU A 191 3.42 6.57 16.71
CA GLU A 191 4.29 5.70 17.50
C GLU A 191 4.16 5.99 19.00
N SER A 192 4.04 7.28 19.38
CA SER A 192 3.83 7.68 20.76
C SER A 192 2.49 7.19 21.32
N GLU A 193 1.44 7.18 20.50
CA GLU A 193 0.12 6.71 20.90
C GLU A 193 0.06 5.17 20.95
N LEU A 194 0.76 4.49 20.04
CA LEU A 194 0.83 3.03 19.95
C LEU A 194 1.63 2.40 21.11
N LYS A 195 2.69 3.07 21.58
CA LYS A 195 3.49 2.59 22.73
C LYS A 195 2.72 2.59 24.05
N GLY A 196 1.51 3.14 24.06
CA GLY A 196 0.72 3.34 25.27
C GLY A 196 1.38 4.39 26.16
N ARG A 197 0.58 5.06 26.99
CA ARG A 197 1.08 6.04 27.97
C ARG A 197 2.03 5.37 28.98
N GLY A 198 3.32 5.34 28.67
CA GLY A 198 4.36 5.35 29.69
C GLY A 198 4.22 6.64 30.49
N SER A 199 4.12 6.54 31.81
CA SER A 199 3.88 7.67 32.71
C SER A 199 4.81 8.86 32.43
N GLY A 200 4.29 9.93 31.84
CA GLY A 200 5.08 11.13 31.56
C GLY A 200 4.24 12.24 30.95
N GLU A 201 3.94 13.23 31.80
CA GLU A 201 3.47 14.60 31.53
C GLU A 201 2.59 14.93 30.30
N LYS A 202 1.44 15.54 30.62
CA LYS A 202 0.54 16.23 29.69
C LYS A 202 1.23 17.46 29.07
N ALA A 203 2.00 17.27 28.01
CA ALA A 203 2.22 18.34 27.04
C ALA A 203 1.11 18.24 25.99
N LYS A 204 0.12 19.14 26.09
CA LYS A 204 -0.91 19.32 25.06
C LYS A 204 -0.21 19.87 23.81
N ARG A 205 0.29 18.97 22.95
CA ARG A 205 0.90 19.35 21.66
C ARG A 205 -0.20 19.64 20.64
N ILE A 206 0.12 20.53 19.72
CA ILE A 206 -0.74 20.96 18.62
C ILE A 206 -0.91 19.74 17.69
N GLY A 207 -2.16 19.28 17.54
CA GLY A 207 -2.50 18.05 16.82
C GLY A 207 -2.78 16.90 17.78
N ASP A 208 -4.01 16.81 18.28
CA ASP A 208 -4.49 15.61 18.99
C ASP A 208 -4.59 14.50 17.93
N PHE A 209 -3.78 13.43 18.07
CA PHE A 209 -3.69 12.35 17.09
C PHE A 209 -5.04 11.63 16.98
N GLY A 210 -5.83 11.97 15.96
CA GLY A 210 -7.17 11.45 15.78
C GLY A 210 -8.14 11.80 16.93
N ASP A 211 -9.38 11.32 16.80
CA ASP A 211 -10.36 11.45 17.89
C ASP A 211 -10.02 10.47 19.03
N LYS A 212 -10.33 10.84 20.27
CA LYS A 212 -10.18 9.94 21.45
C LYS A 212 -10.81 8.56 21.26
N ALA A 213 -11.94 8.50 20.55
CA ALA A 213 -12.60 7.24 20.22
C ALA A 213 -11.76 6.37 19.26
N ALA A 214 -11.03 6.98 18.32
CA ALA A 214 -10.12 6.27 17.42
C ALA A 214 -8.87 5.78 18.17
N GLN A 215 -8.33 6.60 19.09
CA GLN A 215 -7.22 6.21 19.98
C GLN A 215 -7.59 5.00 20.85
N GLU A 216 -8.75 5.03 21.52
CA GLU A 216 -9.26 3.90 22.33
C GLU A 216 -9.43 2.63 21.48
N ASN A 217 -9.97 2.76 20.27
CA ASN A 217 -10.14 1.63 19.36
C ASN A 217 -8.81 1.03 18.92
N LEU A 218 -7.80 1.86 18.59
CA LEU A 218 -6.47 1.40 18.21
C LEU A 218 -5.79 0.64 19.36
N GLN A 219 -5.83 1.20 20.58
CA GLN A 219 -5.28 0.53 21.76
C GLN A 219 -5.96 -0.82 22.00
N ARG A 220 -7.29 -0.90 21.87
CA ARG A 220 -8.02 -2.17 22.02
C ARG A 220 -7.66 -3.18 20.93
N ILE A 221 -7.49 -2.76 19.67
CA ILE A 221 -7.05 -3.64 18.58
C ILE A 221 -5.66 -4.21 18.89
N VAL A 222 -4.74 -3.38 19.37
CA VAL A 222 -3.38 -3.80 19.74
C VAL A 222 -3.41 -4.77 20.91
N SER A 223 -4.17 -4.48 21.97
CA SER A 223 -4.32 -5.39 23.10
C SER A 223 -4.93 -6.74 22.69
N LYS A 224 -5.91 -6.74 21.77
CA LYS A 224 -6.50 -7.98 21.25
C LYS A 224 -5.54 -8.75 20.34
N PHE A 225 -4.69 -8.04 19.59
CA PHE A 225 -3.64 -8.64 18.79
C PHE A 225 -2.53 -9.24 19.66
N GLU A 226 -2.15 -8.58 20.75
CA GLU A 226 -1.23 -9.12 21.77
C GLU A 226 -1.84 -10.34 22.48
N GLU A 227 -3.11 -10.28 22.86
CA GLU A 227 -3.84 -11.41 23.43
C GLU A 227 -3.85 -12.60 22.46
N PHE A 228 -4.07 -12.34 21.16
CA PHE A 228 -4.02 -13.35 20.10
C PHE A 228 -2.61 -13.93 19.88
N LEU A 229 -1.57 -13.09 19.86
CA LEU A 229 -0.19 -13.55 19.64
C LEU A 229 0.36 -14.33 20.84
N ASN A 230 -0.07 -13.97 22.04
CA ASN A 230 0.32 -14.66 23.28
C ASN A 230 -0.63 -15.81 23.63
N ASP A 231 -1.60 -16.13 22.76
CA ASP A 231 -2.47 -17.28 22.94
C ASP A 231 -1.74 -18.57 22.52
N ASP A 232 -1.12 -19.20 23.52
CA ASP A 232 -0.43 -20.49 23.39
C ASP A 232 -1.39 -21.66 23.04
N THR A 233 -2.70 -21.42 22.92
CA THR A 233 -3.67 -22.44 22.46
C THR A 233 -3.79 -22.53 20.93
N ALA A 234 -3.17 -21.61 20.18
CA ALA A 234 -3.04 -21.72 18.72
C ALA A 234 -2.06 -22.86 18.37
N GLY A 235 -2.59 -24.07 18.18
CA GLY A 235 -1.81 -25.24 17.78
C GLY A 235 -1.19 -25.12 16.37
N TYR A 236 -0.57 -26.20 15.88
CA TYR A 236 0.03 -26.30 14.54
C TYR A 236 -0.96 -26.01 13.37
N ASP A 237 -2.26 -25.99 13.67
CA ASP A 237 -3.36 -25.69 12.74
C ASP A 237 -3.72 -24.18 12.68
N GLY A 238 -2.98 -23.33 13.38
CA GLY A 238 -3.24 -21.89 13.49
C GLY A 238 -4.29 -21.54 14.55
N ALA A 239 -4.46 -20.25 14.83
CA ALA A 239 -5.53 -19.78 15.71
C ALA A 239 -6.89 -20.11 15.05
N GLY A 240 -7.71 -20.89 15.74
CA GLY A 240 -8.95 -21.51 15.24
C GLY A 240 -10.09 -20.54 14.90
N LEU A 241 -9.83 -19.41 14.25
CA LEU A 241 -10.85 -18.47 13.78
C LEU A 241 -11.61 -18.96 12.54
N ILE A 242 -11.13 -19.99 11.84
CA ILE A 242 -11.73 -20.48 10.58
C ILE A 242 -12.36 -21.87 10.72
N ASN A 243 -11.97 -22.67 11.72
CA ASN A 243 -12.46 -24.04 11.85
C ASN A 243 -13.77 -24.19 12.66
N GLU A 244 -14.31 -23.10 13.22
CA GLU A 244 -15.68 -23.05 13.79
C GLU A 244 -16.76 -22.80 12.70
N LEU A 245 -16.38 -22.89 11.43
CA LEU A 245 -17.29 -22.95 10.28
C LEU A 245 -17.22 -24.33 9.59
N GLY A 246 -16.90 -25.38 10.34
CA GLY A 246 -16.88 -26.77 9.88
C GLY A 246 -18.19 -27.50 10.22
N SER A 247 -18.95 -27.82 9.17
CA SER A 247 -19.88 -28.96 9.06
C SER A 247 -20.86 -29.20 10.22
N ASP A 248 -22.04 -28.58 10.14
CA ASP A 248 -23.24 -29.15 10.78
C ASP A 248 -23.91 -30.07 9.75
N ASP A 249 -23.39 -31.30 9.64
CA ASP A 249 -24.18 -32.45 9.18
C ASP A 249 -25.23 -32.73 10.25
N SER A 250 -26.34 -32.00 10.18
CA SER A 250 -27.57 -32.33 10.90
C SER A 250 -28.49 -33.07 9.93
N ASP A 251 -28.40 -34.40 9.96
CA ASP A 251 -29.44 -35.30 9.47
C ASP A 251 -30.81 -34.85 9.99
N GLY A 252 -31.68 -34.44 9.08
CA GLY A 252 -33.02 -33.97 9.36
C GLY A 252 -33.90 -34.15 8.15
N ASP A 253 -34.41 -35.37 8.00
CA ASP A 253 -35.46 -35.75 7.05
C ASP A 253 -36.60 -34.73 7.04
N THR A 254 -36.87 -34.10 5.90
CA THR A 254 -38.25 -33.70 5.51
C THR A 254 -38.32 -33.63 4.00
N ASP A 255 -39.05 -34.58 3.43
CA ASP A 255 -39.45 -34.68 2.04
C ASP A 255 -40.17 -33.40 1.57
N GLU A 256 -39.76 -32.79 0.46
CA GLU A 256 -40.69 -32.21 -0.53
C GLU A 256 -40.08 -32.26 -1.94
N GLU A 257 -40.90 -32.74 -2.87
CA GLU A 257 -40.62 -33.10 -4.25
C GLU A 257 -40.19 -31.91 -5.13
N PHE A 258 -39.12 -32.07 -5.92
CA PHE A 258 -39.04 -31.48 -7.25
C PHE A 258 -38.37 -32.45 -8.24
N SER A 259 -39.14 -32.82 -9.25
CA SER A 259 -38.76 -33.62 -10.42
C SER A 259 -37.89 -32.80 -11.38
N SER A 260 -36.70 -33.30 -11.74
CA SER A 260 -36.07 -33.09 -13.06
C SER A 260 -34.80 -33.94 -13.23
N ASP A 261 -34.96 -35.10 -13.88
CA ASP A 261 -34.17 -35.63 -15.02
C ASP A 261 -32.64 -35.36 -15.09
N GLY A 262 -31.83 -36.43 -15.12
CA GLY A 262 -30.47 -36.44 -15.69
C GLY A 262 -29.41 -37.26 -14.94
N GLU A 263 -29.05 -38.40 -15.52
CA GLU A 263 -27.92 -39.32 -15.21
C GLU A 263 -26.58 -38.55 -15.03
N ASP A 264 -25.66 -38.88 -14.11
CA ASP A 264 -24.77 -40.05 -14.14
C ASP A 264 -24.16 -40.36 -12.76
N LYS A 265 -24.13 -41.67 -12.43
CA LYS A 265 -23.32 -42.26 -11.36
C LYS A 265 -21.94 -42.62 -11.90
N GLU A 266 -20.90 -42.32 -11.12
CA GLU A 266 -19.70 -43.13 -10.83
C GLU A 266 -18.42 -42.29 -10.72
N ALA A 267 -18.09 -41.89 -9.50
CA ALA A 267 -16.71 -41.69 -9.06
C ALA A 267 -16.66 -41.80 -7.53
N SER A 268 -16.62 -43.03 -6.99
CA SER A 268 -16.24 -43.23 -5.59
C SER A 268 -14.73 -43.04 -5.48
N PHE A 269 -14.33 -41.98 -4.80
CA PHE A 269 -12.94 -41.65 -4.50
C PHE A 269 -12.39 -42.66 -3.48
N ASP A 270 -11.33 -43.38 -3.83
CA ASP A 270 -10.63 -44.30 -2.93
C ASP A 270 -9.45 -43.59 -2.27
N ASP A 271 -9.64 -43.18 -1.01
CA ASP A 271 -8.65 -42.45 -0.22
C ASP A 271 -7.35 -43.22 0.00
N GLU A 272 -7.36 -44.56 -0.13
CA GLU A 272 -6.15 -45.38 0.02
C GLU A 272 -5.23 -45.32 -1.20
N GLU A 273 -5.78 -45.19 -2.42
CA GLU A 273 -4.98 -45.00 -3.63
C GLU A 273 -4.41 -43.57 -3.72
N PHE A 274 -5.20 -42.57 -3.32
CA PHE A 274 -4.72 -41.19 -3.24
C PHE A 274 -3.61 -41.03 -2.20
N SER A 275 -3.72 -41.71 -1.06
CA SER A 275 -2.68 -41.75 -0.03
C SER A 275 -1.40 -42.45 -0.51
N ARG A 276 -1.50 -43.47 -1.36
CA ARG A 276 -0.33 -44.11 -1.99
C ARG A 276 0.34 -43.18 -3.00
N MET A 277 -0.44 -42.46 -3.80
CA MET A 277 0.06 -41.49 -4.77
C MET A 277 0.76 -40.30 -4.09
N MET A 278 0.19 -39.76 -3.00
CA MET A 278 0.86 -38.72 -2.21
C MET A 278 2.13 -39.22 -1.50
N LYS A 279 2.16 -40.49 -1.09
CA LYS A 279 3.34 -41.11 -0.46
C LYS A 279 4.47 -41.39 -1.44
N GLU A 280 4.13 -41.67 -2.70
CA GLU A 280 5.06 -41.78 -3.82
C GLU A 280 5.62 -40.41 -4.23
N MET A 281 4.78 -39.36 -4.22
CA MET A 281 5.17 -37.98 -4.52
C MET A 281 5.98 -37.30 -3.40
N MET A 282 5.79 -37.70 -2.13
CA MET A 282 6.63 -37.28 -0.98
C MET A 282 7.88 -38.15 -0.75
N GLY A 283 8.14 -39.15 -1.59
CA GLY A 283 9.44 -39.83 -1.65
C GLY A 283 9.85 -40.62 -0.40
N MET A 284 8.92 -41.15 0.40
CA MET A 284 9.25 -42.00 1.55
C MET A 284 9.36 -43.49 1.13
N PRO A 285 10.43 -44.22 1.50
CA PRO A 285 10.64 -45.58 1.03
C PRO A 285 9.65 -46.57 1.68
N THR A 286 9.02 -47.40 0.84
CA THR A 286 8.28 -48.58 1.28
C THR A 286 9.26 -49.67 1.68
N ALA A 287 9.19 -50.15 2.93
CA ALA A 287 10.03 -51.24 3.40
C ALA A 287 9.58 -52.56 2.77
N SER A 288 10.26 -53.00 1.71
CA SER A 288 10.28 -54.41 1.31
C SER A 288 11.70 -54.86 1.02
N ASN A 289 12.04 -55.99 1.64
CA ASN A 289 13.37 -56.51 1.79
C ASN A 289 13.75 -57.33 0.54
N LYS A 290 14.71 -56.86 -0.27
CA LYS A 290 15.68 -57.67 -1.04
C LYS A 290 16.56 -56.81 -1.97
N GLY A 291 17.88 -56.99 -1.86
CA GLY A 291 18.78 -57.06 -3.02
C GLY A 291 19.49 -55.80 -3.51
N SER A 292 20.72 -55.61 -3.01
CA SER A 292 21.94 -55.17 -3.72
C SER A 292 22.02 -53.81 -4.45
N SER A 293 22.91 -52.98 -3.92
CA SER A 293 23.97 -52.19 -4.58
C SER A 293 23.55 -51.07 -5.56
N PHE A 294 23.76 -49.80 -5.19
CA PHE A 294 24.74 -48.86 -5.79
C PHE A 294 24.62 -47.45 -5.17
N ARG A 295 25.71 -46.68 -5.28
CA ARG A 295 26.00 -45.37 -4.64
C ARG A 295 25.05 -44.23 -5.06
N PRO A 296 24.85 -43.19 -4.22
CA PRO A 296 23.99 -42.07 -4.57
C PRO A 296 24.74 -41.07 -5.47
N LYS A 297 24.10 -40.65 -6.56
CA LYS A 297 24.27 -39.30 -7.08
C LYS A 297 22.98 -38.53 -6.88
N ARG A 298 23.20 -37.30 -6.45
CA ARG A 298 22.28 -36.27 -6.02
C ARG A 298 21.86 -35.43 -7.23
N ILE A 299 20.56 -35.15 -7.31
CA ILE A 299 19.87 -34.02 -7.95
C ILE A 299 19.99 -33.92 -9.49
N GLN A 300 18.86 -34.13 -10.14
CA GLN A 300 18.52 -33.54 -11.44
C GLN A 300 17.13 -32.92 -11.27
N ASP A 301 17.06 -31.62 -11.51
CA ASP A 301 15.88 -30.77 -11.39
C ASP A 301 14.82 -31.10 -12.47
N LEU A 302 13.60 -30.68 -12.18
CA LEU A 302 12.49 -30.51 -13.12
C LEU A 302 12.92 -29.55 -14.26
N ASP A 303 12.62 -29.89 -15.52
CA ASP A 303 11.71 -29.09 -16.37
C ASP A 303 11.43 -29.76 -17.75
N GLY A 304 10.23 -29.48 -18.26
CA GLY A 304 10.00 -29.00 -19.63
C GLY A 304 10.55 -29.80 -20.81
N GLY A 305 9.67 -30.54 -21.48
CA GLY A 305 9.93 -31.01 -22.84
C GLY A 305 9.95 -29.87 -23.86
N SER A 306 11.09 -29.66 -24.54
CA SER A 306 11.27 -30.05 -25.95
C SER A 306 12.62 -29.57 -26.54
N SER A 307 13.51 -30.53 -26.77
CA SER A 307 14.41 -30.69 -27.93
C SER A 307 15.15 -29.47 -28.50
N ASP A 308 16.40 -29.24 -28.07
CA ASP A 308 17.61 -29.48 -28.87
C ASP A 308 18.85 -29.41 -27.95
N GLY A 309 19.80 -30.32 -28.13
CA GLY A 309 20.92 -30.48 -27.20
C GLY A 309 22.12 -29.63 -27.57
N ASN A 310 22.58 -28.79 -26.64
CA ASN A 310 23.99 -28.47 -26.43
C ASN A 310 24.22 -27.98 -24.99
N ASP A 311 25.39 -28.34 -24.48
CA ASP A 311 25.84 -28.19 -23.09
C ASP A 311 26.32 -26.76 -22.81
N ASP A 312 25.40 -25.88 -22.34
CA ASP A 312 25.66 -24.45 -22.05
C ASP A 312 26.49 -24.19 -20.77
N SER A 313 27.03 -25.23 -20.13
CA SER A 313 27.88 -25.07 -18.94
C SER A 313 29.17 -24.29 -19.23
N GLY A 314 29.70 -24.39 -20.46
CA GLY A 314 30.85 -23.62 -20.92
C GLY A 314 30.55 -22.12 -21.10
N GLU A 315 29.34 -21.77 -21.55
CA GLU A 315 28.95 -20.38 -21.78
C GLU A 315 28.79 -19.61 -20.46
N ILE A 316 28.27 -20.26 -19.41
CA ILE A 316 28.17 -19.67 -18.07
C ILE A 316 29.56 -19.48 -17.44
N GLU A 317 30.48 -20.42 -17.63
CA GLU A 317 31.85 -20.28 -17.15
C GLU A 317 32.58 -19.13 -17.86
N ASP A 318 32.40 -18.99 -19.18
CA ASP A 318 32.95 -17.89 -19.96
C ASP A 318 32.31 -16.53 -19.61
N MET A 319 31.01 -16.49 -19.33
CA MET A 319 30.34 -15.28 -18.82
C MET A 319 30.86 -14.91 -17.42
N SER A 320 31.08 -15.89 -16.54
CA SER A 320 31.63 -15.65 -15.20
C SER A 320 33.07 -15.12 -15.25
N LYS A 321 33.90 -15.63 -16.17
CA LYS A 321 35.27 -15.15 -16.39
C LYS A 321 35.30 -13.73 -16.96
N LYS A 322 34.39 -13.41 -17.87
CA LYS A 322 34.24 -12.03 -18.38
C LYS A 322 33.80 -11.07 -17.28
N MET A 323 32.83 -11.48 -16.45
CA MET A 323 32.37 -10.69 -15.31
C MET A 323 33.46 -10.51 -14.25
N GLU A 324 34.24 -11.56 -13.95
CA GLU A 324 35.40 -11.44 -13.05
C GLU A 324 36.48 -10.53 -13.63
N ALA A 325 36.76 -10.61 -14.94
CA ALA A 325 37.72 -9.73 -15.60
C ALA A 325 37.28 -8.26 -15.56
N GLU A 326 36.00 -7.97 -15.77
CA GLU A 326 35.43 -6.62 -15.64
C GLU A 326 35.48 -6.10 -14.19
N LEU A 327 35.13 -6.94 -13.21
CA LEU A 327 35.20 -6.60 -11.79
C LEU A 327 36.64 -6.37 -11.30
N ARG A 328 37.58 -7.15 -11.84
CA ARG A 328 39.00 -7.07 -11.50
C ARG A 328 39.67 -5.87 -12.18
N GLN A 329 39.23 -5.52 -13.39
CA GLN A 329 39.61 -4.27 -14.07
C GLN A 329 39.01 -3.04 -13.39
N ALA A 330 37.81 -3.14 -12.82
CA ALA A 330 37.16 -2.11 -12.01
C ALA A 330 37.76 -1.97 -10.59
N GLY A 331 38.77 -2.77 -10.24
CA GLY A 331 39.50 -2.65 -8.97
C GLY A 331 38.76 -3.17 -7.73
N PHE A 332 37.63 -3.86 -7.89
CA PHE A 332 36.78 -4.33 -6.79
C PHE A 332 37.53 -5.25 -5.80
N PHE A 333 38.42 -6.13 -6.31
CA PHE A 333 39.17 -7.07 -5.50
C PHE A 333 40.38 -6.48 -4.76
N ASP A 334 40.89 -5.31 -5.19
CA ASP A 334 42.03 -4.65 -4.55
C ASP A 334 41.62 -3.94 -3.25
N GLN A 335 40.32 -3.62 -3.10
CA GLN A 335 39.74 -3.07 -1.88
C GLN A 335 39.85 -4.05 -0.70
N PHE A 336 39.84 -5.36 -0.95
CA PHE A 336 39.98 -6.40 0.07
C PHE A 336 41.44 -6.77 0.40
N LYS A 337 42.41 -6.39 -0.44
CA LYS A 337 43.84 -6.69 -0.24
C LYS A 337 44.65 -5.56 0.41
N SER A 338 44.11 -4.34 0.45
CA SER A 338 44.77 -3.16 1.03
C SER A 338 45.14 -3.29 2.51
N LYS A 339 44.49 -4.17 3.29
CA LYS A 339 44.78 -4.35 4.73
C LYS A 339 46.05 -5.18 5.06
N LYS A 340 46.84 -5.62 4.08
CA LYS A 340 48.03 -6.46 4.33
C LYS A 340 49.26 -6.09 3.48
N ALA A 341 49.68 -4.82 3.43
CA ALA A 341 51.04 -4.48 3.04
C ALA A 341 51.39 -3.00 3.30
N ALA A 342 52.05 -2.69 4.43
CA ALA A 342 53.14 -1.71 4.51
C ALA A 342 53.55 -1.43 5.97
N LYS A 343 54.57 -2.13 6.47
CA LYS A 343 55.42 -1.62 7.57
C LYS A 343 56.88 -1.88 7.20
N GLY A 344 57.46 -0.91 6.50
CA GLY A 344 58.88 -0.86 6.13
C GLY A 344 59.41 0.57 6.34
N LYS A 345 60.32 0.71 7.31
CA LYS A 345 60.81 1.94 7.95
C LYS A 345 61.75 2.80 7.07
N THR A 346 61.89 4.08 7.47
CA THR A 346 63.12 4.94 7.61
C THR A 346 63.03 6.35 6.94
N PRO A 347 63.82 7.38 7.33
CA PRO A 347 63.50 8.31 8.44
C PRO A 347 63.72 9.81 8.15
N ILE A 348 63.23 10.72 9.01
CA ILE A 348 63.70 12.13 9.10
C ILE A 348 64.12 12.48 10.54
N ARG A 349 65.42 12.77 10.68
CA ARG A 349 66.13 13.77 11.51
C ARG A 349 65.37 14.48 12.67
N GLY A 350 65.95 14.45 13.87
CA GLY A 350 65.91 15.60 14.80
C GLY A 350 65.74 15.36 16.31
N ASN A 351 66.84 14.99 17.00
CA ASN A 351 67.29 15.50 18.31
C ASN A 351 66.42 15.38 19.59
N GLY A 352 66.90 14.61 20.59
CA GLY A 352 66.42 14.71 21.99
C GLY A 352 66.70 13.49 22.89
N VAL A 353 67.85 13.53 23.57
CA VAL A 353 68.41 12.69 24.67
C VAL A 353 67.43 11.97 25.62
N GLY A 354 67.74 10.70 25.97
CA GLY A 354 67.27 10.02 27.21
C GLY A 354 67.34 8.48 27.14
N SER A 355 67.97 7.82 28.11
CA SER A 355 68.46 6.43 28.05
C SER A 355 67.62 5.40 28.85
N VAL A 356 67.62 4.13 28.39
CA VAL A 356 67.26 2.81 29.03
C VAL A 356 65.81 2.63 29.55
N HIS A 357 65.07 1.51 29.50
CA HIS A 357 65.21 0.03 29.39
C HIS A 357 63.90 -0.52 28.72
N GLN A 358 63.95 -1.48 27.77
CA GLN A 358 63.76 -2.94 27.90
C GLN A 358 62.31 -3.40 28.16
N GLU A 359 61.78 -4.19 27.19
CA GLU A 359 60.85 -5.37 27.23
C GLU A 359 59.75 -5.39 28.31
N GLU A 360 58.51 -5.85 28.13
CA GLU A 360 57.74 -6.57 27.12
C GLU A 360 56.28 -6.54 27.65
N SER A 361 55.28 -6.64 26.75
CA SER A 361 53.91 -7.13 26.99
C SER A 361 53.08 -6.55 28.15
N ASP A 362 52.02 -5.80 27.84
CA ASP A 362 50.66 -6.32 28.01
C ASP A 362 49.65 -5.50 27.19
N ASP A 363 48.64 -6.18 26.70
CA ASP A 363 47.68 -5.74 25.68
C ASP A 363 46.72 -4.66 26.22
N GLU A 364 46.68 -3.50 25.55
CA GLU A 364 45.59 -2.52 25.71
C GLU A 364 45.03 -2.15 24.34
N TYR A 365 43.72 -2.35 24.18
CA TYR A 365 42.97 -2.12 22.95
C TYR A 365 42.81 -0.63 22.70
N ASP A 366 43.73 -0.02 21.95
CA ASP A 366 43.46 1.27 21.30
C ASP A 366 42.89 1.03 19.91
N LEU A 367 41.56 1.15 19.82
CA LEU A 367 40.84 1.30 18.56
C LEU A 367 41.25 2.63 17.93
N ASP A 368 42.22 2.62 17.02
CA ASP A 368 42.47 3.77 16.15
C ASP A 368 41.26 3.94 15.22
N GLU A 369 40.33 4.79 15.65
CA GLU A 369 39.33 5.44 14.83
C GLU A 369 40.03 6.24 13.71
N ASN A 370 39.40 6.23 12.53
CA ASN A 370 39.68 7.07 11.36
C ASN A 370 40.59 6.48 10.28
N GLU A 371 40.15 5.39 9.66
CA GLU A 371 40.36 5.22 8.23
C GLU A 371 38.98 5.23 7.53
N VAL A 372 38.44 6.42 7.32
CA VAL A 372 37.21 6.62 6.54
C VAL A 372 37.55 6.33 5.09
N ASP A 373 37.04 5.21 4.58
CA ASP A 373 37.26 4.81 3.18
C ASP A 373 36.51 5.79 2.24
N ILE A 374 37.25 6.78 1.72
CA ILE A 374 36.73 7.87 0.88
C ILE A 374 36.05 7.33 -0.38
N ASN A 375 36.48 6.17 -0.86
CA ASN A 375 35.88 5.51 -2.02
C ASN A 375 34.53 4.88 -1.68
N LEU A 376 34.38 4.30 -0.48
CA LEU A 376 33.08 3.82 -0.01
C LEU A 376 32.10 4.98 0.17
N ALA A 377 32.55 6.09 0.76
CA ALA A 377 31.74 7.29 0.89
C ALA A 377 31.31 7.85 -0.49
N ARG A 378 32.22 7.86 -1.47
CA ARG A 378 31.92 8.29 -2.85
C ARG A 378 30.87 7.39 -3.50
N ASN A 379 31.03 6.07 -3.41
CA ASN A 379 30.08 5.11 -4.00
C ASN A 379 28.70 5.18 -3.33
N LEU A 380 28.65 5.40 -2.02
CA LEU A 380 27.39 5.59 -1.29
C LEU A 380 26.71 6.91 -1.67
N LEU A 381 27.46 8.01 -1.84
CA LEU A 381 26.93 9.29 -2.30
C LEU A 381 26.47 9.26 -3.75
N GLU A 382 27.16 8.53 -4.62
CA GLU A 382 26.75 8.30 -6.00
C GLU A 382 25.49 7.43 -6.08
N SER A 383 25.41 6.36 -5.28
CA SER A 383 24.21 5.53 -5.12
C SER A 383 23.01 6.36 -4.64
N LEU A 384 23.21 7.28 -3.70
CA LEU A 384 22.21 8.22 -3.20
C LEU A 384 21.79 9.25 -4.28
N GLY A 385 22.76 9.78 -5.02
CA GLY A 385 22.53 10.73 -6.12
C GLY A 385 21.71 10.14 -7.27
N SER A 386 21.99 8.88 -7.64
CA SER A 386 21.22 8.13 -8.65
C SER A 386 19.79 7.82 -8.20
N GLN A 387 19.57 7.60 -6.90
CA GLN A 387 18.24 7.38 -6.31
C GLN A 387 17.49 8.69 -6.03
N GLY A 388 18.11 9.84 -6.29
CA GLY A 388 17.51 11.16 -6.12
C GLY A 388 17.08 11.47 -4.68
N GLY A 389 17.74 10.89 -3.68
CA GLY A 389 17.37 11.04 -2.27
C GLY A 389 16.07 10.33 -1.87
N SER A 390 15.52 9.46 -2.73
CA SER A 390 14.42 8.56 -2.37
C SER A 390 14.93 7.32 -1.61
N SER A 391 14.02 6.62 -0.91
CA SER A 391 14.38 5.45 -0.11
C SER A 391 14.90 4.32 -1.00
N GLY A 392 16.18 3.98 -0.84
CA GLY A 392 16.82 2.86 -1.52
C GLY A 392 18.07 2.39 -0.78
N PRO A 393 18.82 1.42 -1.32
CA PRO A 393 19.85 0.69 -0.56
C PRO A 393 20.96 1.58 0.01
N GLY A 394 21.36 2.64 -0.69
CA GLY A 394 22.32 3.62 -0.19
C GLY A 394 21.75 4.49 0.93
N SER A 395 20.48 4.90 0.82
CA SER A 395 19.77 5.66 1.85
C SER A 395 19.51 4.83 3.12
N ASN A 396 19.16 3.56 2.99
CA ASN A 396 18.96 2.66 4.12
C ASN A 396 20.26 2.39 4.88
N MET A 397 21.38 2.16 4.18
CA MET A 397 22.67 1.97 4.85
C MET A 397 23.15 3.24 5.57
N LEU A 398 22.99 4.43 4.97
CA LEU A 398 23.32 5.69 5.66
C LEU A 398 22.45 5.93 6.90
N GLY A 399 21.16 5.58 6.81
CA GLY A 399 20.22 5.64 7.93
C GLY A 399 20.60 4.68 9.07
N MET A 400 21.04 3.46 8.74
CA MET A 400 21.56 2.49 9.70
C MET A 400 22.86 2.95 10.38
N MET A 401 23.68 3.74 9.69
CA MET A 401 24.88 4.39 10.26
C MET A 401 24.55 5.66 11.07
N GLY A 402 23.28 5.96 11.31
CA GLY A 402 22.83 7.07 12.16
C GLY A 402 22.91 8.45 11.49
N MET A 403 23.22 8.51 10.18
CA MET A 403 23.24 9.77 9.45
C MET A 403 21.86 10.05 8.82
N LYS A 404 21.15 11.04 9.36
CA LYS A 404 19.90 11.55 8.78
C LYS A 404 20.21 12.39 7.54
N ILE A 405 19.80 11.91 6.38
CA ILE A 405 19.96 12.61 5.11
C ILE A 405 18.92 13.75 5.04
N PRO A 406 19.32 15.01 4.79
CA PRO A 406 18.38 16.10 4.54
C PRO A 406 17.58 15.80 3.26
N LYS A 407 16.24 15.87 3.33
CA LYS A 407 15.40 15.77 2.14
C LYS A 407 15.78 16.92 1.20
N GLY A 408 16.32 16.58 0.03
CA GLY A 408 16.70 17.57 -0.96
C GLY A 408 15.45 18.23 -1.54
N ASP A 409 15.24 19.51 -1.25
CA ASP A 409 14.39 20.37 -2.05
C ASP A 409 14.96 20.41 -3.47
N ARG A 410 14.31 19.71 -4.39
CA ARG A 410 14.50 19.97 -5.82
C ARG A 410 13.55 21.09 -6.23
N LYS A 411 14.14 22.23 -6.58
CA LYS A 411 13.58 23.12 -7.59
C LYS A 411 13.61 22.45 -8.96
#